data_AF-A0AAU5SCM5-F1
#
_entry.id   AF-A0AAU5SCM5-F1
#
_cell.length_a   1.000
_cell.length_b   1.000
_cell.length_c   1.000
_cell.angle_alpha   90.00
_cell.angle_beta   90.00
_cell.angle_gamma   90.00
#
_symmetry.space_group_name_H-M   'P 1'
#
loop_
_entity.id
_entity.type
_entity.pdbx_description
1 polymer ?
#
loop_
_entity_poly.entity_id
_entity_poly.type
_entity_poly.pdbx_seq_one_letter_code
_entity_poly.pdbx_strand_id
1 'polypeptide(L)'
;MEGGGASSALWRLADEMESVQLGMGWELLGFVRKTLREAAPSETELHGMVTHLCTALSDALRVADSRGALLDLPPVAPGRPLDS
;
A
#
# COMPACT_ATOMS: atom_id res chain seq x y z
N MET A 1 -8.53 19.07 -23.77
CA MET A 1 -9.31 18.47 -22.68
C MET A 1 -8.37 17.57 -21.91
N GLU A 2 -7.63 18.15 -20.97
CA GLU A 2 -6.59 17.50 -20.17
C GLU A 2 -7.23 16.87 -18.92
N GLY A 3 -7.58 15.58 -19.00
CA GLY A 3 -8.12 14.82 -17.85
C GLY A 3 -7.32 13.56 -17.50
N GLY A 4 -6.39 13.12 -18.35
CA GLY A 4 -5.66 11.85 -18.19
C GLY A 4 -4.33 11.96 -17.42
N GLY A 5 -3.71 13.14 -17.35
CA GLY A 5 -2.40 13.34 -16.72
C GLY A 5 -2.45 13.37 -15.20
N ALA A 6 -3.47 14.02 -14.62
CA ALA A 6 -3.61 14.13 -13.17
C ALA A 6 -3.93 12.78 -12.51
N SER A 7 -4.80 11.98 -13.14
CA SER A 7 -5.12 10.65 -12.63
C SER A 7 -3.91 9.74 -12.70
N SER A 8 -3.19 9.67 -13.83
CA SER A 8 -1.99 8.82 -13.97
C SER A 8 -0.83 9.18 -13.02
N ALA A 9 -0.63 10.46 -12.70
CA ALA A 9 0.33 10.88 -11.68
C ALA A 9 -0.11 10.47 -10.27
N LEU A 10 -1.41 10.53 -9.96
CA LEU A 10 -1.98 10.08 -8.69
C LEU A 10 -1.83 8.57 -8.51
N TRP A 11 -2.06 7.79 -9.57
CA TRP A 11 -1.87 6.33 -9.58
C TRP A 11 -0.42 5.95 -9.30
N ARG A 12 0.53 6.64 -9.94
CA ARG A 12 1.96 6.42 -9.69
C ARG A 12 2.37 6.77 -8.26
N LEU A 13 1.87 7.89 -7.73
CA LEU A 13 2.13 8.26 -6.34
C LEU A 13 1.56 7.21 -5.37
N ALA A 14 0.36 6.67 -5.65
CA ALA A 14 -0.22 5.60 -4.86
C ALA A 14 0.62 4.31 -4.93
N ASP A 15 1.10 3.91 -6.10
CA ASP A 15 2.01 2.76 -6.28
C ASP A 15 3.35 2.97 -5.54
N GLU A 16 3.91 4.18 -5.57
CA GLU A 16 5.14 4.51 -4.85
C GLU A 16 4.93 4.46 -3.32
N MET A 17 3.82 5.02 -2.82
CA MET A 17 3.47 4.93 -1.40
C MET A 17 3.20 3.48 -0.96
N GLU A 18 2.55 2.67 -1.80
CA GLU A 18 2.38 1.23 -1.57
C GLU A 18 3.72 0.54 -1.40
N SER A 19 4.67 0.77 -2.32
CA SER A 19 5.99 0.15 -2.25
C SER A 19 6.74 0.52 -0.97
N VAL A 20 6.61 1.77 -0.50
CA VAL A 20 7.19 2.22 0.76
C VAL A 20 6.50 1.55 1.95
N GLN A 21 5.17 1.49 1.97
CA GLN A 21 4.40 0.85 3.05
C GLN A 21 4.67 -0.65 3.17
N LEU A 22 4.74 -1.36 2.04
CA LEU A 22 5.11 -2.78 2.01
C LEU A 22 6.54 -3.01 2.49
N GLY A 23 7.47 -2.13 2.11
CA GLY A 23 8.86 -2.16 2.61
C GLY A 23 8.94 -1.98 4.13
N MET A 24 8.24 -0.98 4.68
CA MET A 24 8.17 -0.75 6.12
C MET A 24 7.52 -1.93 6.87
N GLY A 25 6.46 -2.52 6.31
CA GLY A 25 5.81 -3.71 6.86
C GLY A 25 6.74 -4.93 6.88
N TRP A 26 7.54 -5.11 5.81
CA TRP A 26 8.54 -6.17 5.73
C TRP A 26 9.65 -6.01 6.77
N GLU A 27 10.17 -4.79 6.93
CA GLU A 27 11.18 -4.48 7.94
C GLU A 27 10.64 -4.71 9.35
N LEU A 28 9.42 -4.29 9.64
CA LEU A 28 8.75 -4.53 10.92
C LEU A 28 8.60 -6.03 11.21
N LEU A 29 8.15 -6.83 10.23
CA LEU A 29 8.07 -8.28 10.37
C LEU A 29 9.44 -8.92 10.66
N GLY A 30 10.48 -8.45 9.98
CA GLY A 30 11.86 -8.86 10.21
C GLY A 30 12.31 -8.54 11.64
N PHE A 31 12.05 -7.31 12.10
CA PHE A 31 12.35 -6.85 13.45
C PHE A 31 11.63 -7.69 14.51
N VAL A 32 10.30 -7.81 14.42
CA VAL A 32 9.49 -8.56 15.41
C VAL A 32 9.94 -10.02 15.47
N ARG A 33 10.17 -10.67 14.32
CA ARG A 33 10.64 -12.06 14.29
C ARG A 33 12.03 -12.23 14.90
N LYS A 34 12.93 -11.27 14.69
CA LYS A 34 14.26 -11.27 15.30
C LYS A 34 14.15 -11.11 16.82
N THR A 35 13.39 -10.12 17.28
CA THR A 35 13.21 -9.84 18.70
C THR A 35 12.58 -11.03 19.44
N LEU A 36 11.59 -11.70 18.86
CA LEU A 36 10.98 -12.90 19.46
C LEU A 36 11.91 -14.12 19.47
N ARG A 37 12.94 -14.16 18.62
CA ARG A 37 13.94 -15.25 18.61
C ARG A 37 15.08 -15.00 19.57
N GLU A 38 15.50 -13.75 19.69
CA GLU A 38 16.70 -13.34 20.45
C GLU A 38 16.36 -12.89 21.88
N ALA A 39 15.11 -12.56 22.16
CA ALA A 39 14.66 -12.06 23.45
C ALA A 39 13.24 -12.55 23.81
N ALA A 40 12.89 -12.38 25.08
CA ALA A 40 11.51 -12.47 25.58
C ALA A 40 11.01 -11.05 25.84
N PRO A 41 10.43 -10.36 24.83
CA PRO A 41 9.94 -9.00 25.01
C PRO A 41 8.86 -8.97 26.10
N SER A 42 8.82 -7.85 26.83
CA SER A 42 7.76 -7.58 27.80
C SER A 42 6.39 -7.54 27.13
N GLU A 43 5.33 -7.70 27.91
CA GLU A 43 3.95 -7.60 27.41
C GLU A 43 3.68 -6.26 26.70
N THR A 44 4.23 -5.15 27.22
CA THR A 44 4.12 -3.82 26.62
C THR A 44 4.79 -3.76 25.24
N GLU A 45 5.99 -4.31 25.11
CA GLU A 45 6.71 -4.35 23.83
C GLU A 45 5.97 -5.23 22.81
N LEU A 46 5.45 -6.37 23.26
CA LEU A 46 4.66 -7.27 22.42
C LEU A 46 3.38 -6.57 21.93
N HIS A 47 2.66 -5.88 22.81
CA HIS A 47 1.47 -5.13 22.46
C HIS A 47 1.76 -4.00 21.46
N GLY A 48 2.87 -3.29 21.62
CA GLY A 48 3.35 -2.29 20.67
C GLY A 48 3.63 -2.90 19.29
N MET A 49 4.40 -4.00 19.25
CA MET A 49 4.70 -4.72 18.01
C MET A 49 3.44 -5.20 17.28
N VAL A 50 2.49 -5.80 18.01
CA VAL A 50 1.21 -6.26 17.45
C VAL A 50 0.39 -5.10 16.90
N THR A 51 0.33 -3.97 17.61
CA THR A 51 -0.36 -2.75 17.16
C THR A 51 0.22 -2.28 15.82
N HIS A 52 1.55 -2.19 15.72
CA HIS A 52 2.21 -1.78 14.48
C HIS A 52 1.97 -2.76 13.32
N LEU A 53 1.93 -4.07 13.60
CA LEU A 53 1.61 -5.09 12.60
C LEU A 53 0.16 -4.96 12.09
N CYS A 54 -0.81 -4.72 12.98
CA CYS A 54 -2.21 -4.51 12.62
C CYS A 54 -2.39 -3.28 11.72
N THR A 55 -1.67 -2.19 12.03
CA THR A 55 -1.66 -0.97 11.19
C THR A 55 -1.11 -1.28 9.80
N ALA A 56 0.08 -1.89 9.72
CA ALA A 56 0.71 -2.21 8.43
C ALA A 56 -0.16 -3.14 7.56
N LEU A 57 -0.86 -4.10 8.17
CA LEU A 57 -1.79 -4.98 7.47
C LEU A 57 -3.03 -4.22 6.97
N SER A 58 -3.56 -3.30 7.78
CA SER A 58 -4.72 -2.48 7.39
C SER A 58 -4.40 -1.58 6.19
N ASP A 59 -3.20 -0.99 6.19
CA ASP A 59 -2.72 -0.18 5.07
C ASP A 59 -2.57 -1.02 3.79
N ALA A 60 -1.98 -2.21 3.88
CA ALA A 60 -1.85 -3.13 2.75
C ALA A 60 -3.22 -3.58 2.18
N LEU A 61 -4.20 -3.87 3.05
CA LEU A 61 -5.55 -4.23 2.63
C LEU A 61 -6.27 -3.08 1.93
N ARG A 62 -6.11 -1.84 2.42
CA ARG A 62 -6.69 -0.64 1.80
C ARG A 62 -6.14 -0.42 0.39
N VAL A 63 -4.84 -0.63 0.20
CA VAL A 63 -4.22 -0.52 -1.13
C VAL A 63 -4.74 -1.61 -2.07
N ALA A 64 -4.85 -2.85 -1.61
CA ALA A 64 -5.40 -3.95 -2.40
C ALA A 64 -6.85 -3.69 -2.83
N ASP A 65 -7.69 -3.15 -1.94
CA ASP A 65 -9.08 -2.78 -2.23
C ASP A 65 -9.18 -1.68 -3.29
N SER A 66 -8.33 -0.65 -3.20
CA SER A 66 -8.25 0.42 -4.21
C SER A 66 -7.84 -0.10 -5.59
N ARG A 67 -6.99 -1.14 -5.65
CA ARG A 67 -6.58 -1.78 -6.92
C ARG A 67 -7.69 -2.66 -7.49
N GLY A 68 -8.39 -3.41 -6.65
CA GLY A 68 -9.59 -4.16 -7.06
C GLY A 68 -10.64 -3.24 -7.68
N ALA A 69 -10.91 -2.09 -7.06
CA ALA A 69 -11.82 -1.09 -7.58
C ALA A 69 -11.38 -0.51 -8.95
N LEU A 70 -10.09 -0.48 -9.26
CA LEU A 70 -9.60 -0.08 -10.58
C LEU A 70 -9.81 -1.15 -11.65
N LEU A 71 -9.66 -2.43 -11.30
CA LEU A 71 -9.88 -3.54 -12.24
C LEU A 71 -11.35 -3.65 -12.67
N ASP A 72 -12.28 -3.23 -11.81
CA ASP A 72 -13.71 -3.20 -12.11
C ASP A 72 -14.15 -1.97 -12.94
N LEU A 73 -13.29 -0.95 -13.08
CA LEU A 73 -13.54 0.20 -13.94
C LEU A 73 -13.25 -0.19 -15.41
N PRO A 74 -14.14 0.16 -16.36
CA PRO A 74 -13.86 -0.06 -17.77
C PRO A 74 -12.58 0.69 -18.17
N PRO A 75 -11.71 0.09 -19.01
CA PRO A 75 -10.46 0.71 -19.41
C PRO A 75 -10.75 2.08 -20.03
N VAL A 76 -10.02 3.11 -19.58
CA VAL A 76 -10.14 4.44 -20.17
C VAL A 76 -9.83 4.34 -21.65
N ALA A 77 -10.85 4.54 -22.50
CA ALA A 77 -10.65 4.49 -23.94
C ALA A 77 -9.63 5.58 -24.31
N PRO A 78 -8.61 5.26 -25.14
CA PRO A 78 -7.72 6.30 -25.66
C PRO A 78 -8.59 7.35 -26.35
N GLY A 79 -8.39 8.63 -25.99
CA GLY A 79 -9.21 9.75 -26.44
C GLY A 79 -9.39 9.68 -27.96
N ARG A 80 -10.65 9.64 -28.41
CA ARG A 80 -10.97 9.60 -29.84
C ARG A 80 -10.23 10.77 -30.52
N PRO A 81 -9.51 10.54 -31.63
CA PRO A 81 -8.91 11.65 -32.37
C PRO A 81 -10.04 12.61 -32.72
N LEU A 82 -9.88 13.89 -32.39
CA LEU A 82 -10.77 14.94 -32.85
C LEU A 82 -10.69 14.91 -34.37
N ASP A 83 -11.79 14.55 -35.02
CA ASP A 83 -11.89 14.62 -36.47
C ASP A 83 -11.72 16.07 -36.90
N SER A 84 -10.97 16.26 -37.99
CA SER A 84 -10.78 17.53 -38.69
C SER A 84 -11.36 17.41 -40.08
#